data_AF-A0A2M7F5C4-F1
#
_entry.id   AF-A0A2M7F5C4-F1
#
_cell.length_a   1.000
_cell.length_b   1.000
_cell.length_c   1.000
_cell.angle_alpha   90.00
_cell.angle_beta   90.00
_cell.angle_gamma   90.00
#
_symmetry.space_group_name_H-M   'P 1'
#
loop_
_entity.id
_entity.type
_entity.pdbx_description
1 polymer ?
#
loop_
_entity_poly.entity_id
_entity_poly.type
_entity_poly.pdbx_seq_one_letter_code
_entity_poly.pdbx_strand_id
1 'polypeptide(L)'
;MKLKKSLMGSLILALFLFGAQTAEAKDLKIGVVDFQKVFDQSAVIRKLNSELEQKFKAEEEVITKKRETLQKQKEDLDKQQSILSPEKRADREDQIRQDLKDLQRYATDKQDEFQRKGSELMQNVI
;
A
#
# COMPACT_ATOMS: atom_id res chain seq x y z
N MET A 1 22.79 20.70 -49.92
CA MET A 1 22.59 21.11 -48.51
C MET A 1 21.25 20.56 -47.97
N LYS A 2 21.13 19.24 -47.72
CA LYS A 2 19.89 18.60 -47.20
C LYS A 2 20.15 17.39 -46.27
N LEU A 3 21.28 17.38 -45.55
CA LEU A 3 21.67 16.22 -44.71
C LEU A 3 21.65 16.49 -43.20
N LYS A 4 21.29 17.69 -42.74
CA LYS A 4 21.34 18.06 -41.31
C LYS A 4 19.98 18.22 -40.61
N LYS A 5 18.86 18.09 -41.32
CA LYS A 5 17.51 18.29 -40.73
C LYS A 5 16.82 16.99 -40.29
N SER A 6 17.38 15.82 -40.62
CA SER A 6 16.78 14.51 -40.27
C SER A 6 17.26 13.94 -38.93
N LEU A 7 18.35 14.44 -38.34
CA LEU A 7 18.87 13.93 -37.06
C LEU A 7 18.18 14.54 -35.82
N MET A 8 17.57 15.73 -35.94
CA MET A 8 16.97 16.41 -34.79
C MET A 8 15.58 15.83 -34.42
N GLY A 9 14.87 15.25 -35.38
CA GLY A 9 13.56 14.62 -35.15
C GLY A 9 13.64 13.24 -34.48
N SER A 10 14.79 12.57 -34.56
CA SER A 10 14.99 11.25 -33.95
C SER A 10 15.31 11.33 -32.44
N LEU A 11 15.87 12.45 -31.97
CA LEU A 11 16.25 12.59 -30.56
C LEU A 11 15.06 12.91 -29.64
N ILE A 12 14.01 13.56 -30.16
CA ILE A 12 12.81 13.90 -29.38
C ILE A 12 11.88 12.69 -29.23
N LEU A 13 11.85 11.79 -30.21
CA LEU A 13 11.09 10.54 -30.12
C LEU A 13 11.76 9.49 -29.21
N ALA A 14 13.08 9.59 -29.00
CA ALA A 14 13.82 8.76 -28.05
C ALA A 14 13.56 9.16 -26.58
N LEU A 15 13.22 10.43 -26.30
CA LEU A 15 12.90 10.87 -24.92
C LEU A 15 11.51 10.43 -24.45
N PHE A 16 10.57 10.18 -25.36
CA PHE A 16 9.22 9.72 -25.02
C PHE A 16 9.17 8.23 -24.62
N LEU A 17 10.20 7.45 -24.96
CA LEU A 17 10.30 6.03 -24.61
C LEU A 17 10.90 5.77 -23.22
N PHE A 18 11.42 6.79 -22.54
CA PHE A 18 12.01 6.65 -21.20
C PHE A 18 11.10 7.15 -20.06
N GLY A 19 9.94 7.74 -20.38
CA GLY A 19 8.99 8.28 -19.40
C GLY A 19 7.92 7.31 -18.92
N ALA A 20 7.77 6.16 -19.58
CA ALA A 20 6.90 5.08 -19.13
C ALA A 20 7.65 4.16 -18.16
N GLN A 21 8.24 4.72 -17.09
CA GLN A 21 8.37 3.93 -15.89
C GLN A 21 6.94 3.77 -15.38
N THR A 22 6.31 2.67 -15.78
CA THR A 22 5.24 2.08 -15.01
C THR A 22 5.75 2.05 -13.58
N ALA A 23 5.25 2.98 -12.76
CA ALA A 23 5.19 2.75 -11.34
C ALA A 23 4.46 1.43 -11.23
N GLU A 24 5.22 0.34 -11.10
CA GLU A 24 4.68 -0.91 -10.60
C GLU A 24 4.04 -0.48 -9.29
N ALA A 25 2.72 -0.35 -9.32
CA ALA A 25 1.90 -0.57 -8.17
C ALA A 25 2.36 -1.94 -7.71
N LYS A 26 3.34 -1.91 -6.81
CA LYS A 26 3.86 -3.07 -6.12
C LYS A 26 2.62 -3.62 -5.48
N ASP A 27 2.07 -4.61 -6.17
CA ASP A 27 0.92 -5.39 -5.78
C ASP A 27 1.15 -5.60 -4.29
N LEU A 28 0.33 -4.94 -3.47
CA LEU A 28 0.54 -4.80 -2.04
C LEU A 28 0.19 -6.15 -1.44
N LYS A 29 0.98 -7.16 -1.82
CA LYS A 29 1.20 -8.41 -1.14
C LYS A 29 1.82 -7.97 0.17
N ILE A 30 0.94 -7.60 1.09
CA ILE A 30 1.13 -7.88 2.50
C ILE A 30 1.22 -9.41 2.55
N GLY A 31 2.38 -9.93 2.15
CA GLY A 31 2.75 -11.28 2.43
C GLY A 31 2.71 -11.33 3.93
N VAL A 32 1.82 -12.18 4.46
CA VAL A 32 2.05 -12.89 5.71
C VAL A 32 3.56 -12.99 5.86
N VAL A 33 4.12 -12.24 6.81
CA VAL A 33 5.56 -12.24 7.04
C VAL A 33 5.93 -13.71 7.12
N ASP A 34 6.72 -14.17 6.14
CA ASP A 34 7.00 -15.57 5.94
C ASP A 34 7.97 -16.01 7.04
N PHE A 35 7.42 -16.17 8.23
CA PHE A 35 8.11 -16.67 9.41
C PHE A 35 8.41 -18.17 9.25
N GLN A 36 8.04 -18.83 8.12
CA GLN A 36 8.12 -20.29 7.95
C GLN A 36 9.52 -20.88 8.17
N LYS A 37 10.56 -20.05 8.15
CA LYS A 37 11.94 -20.49 8.39
C LYS A 37 12.42 -20.47 9.84
N VAL A 38 11.67 -19.92 10.81
CA VAL A 38 12.13 -19.79 12.22
C VAL A 38 11.30 -20.63 13.21
N PHE A 39 10.44 -21.53 12.70
CA PHE A 39 9.44 -22.24 13.50
C PHE A 39 9.98 -23.34 14.43
N ASP A 40 11.24 -23.77 14.32
CA ASP A 40 11.59 -25.12 14.77
C ASP A 40 12.38 -25.27 16.09
N GLN A 41 12.76 -24.20 16.79
CA GLN A 41 13.77 -24.37 17.86
C GLN A 41 13.32 -24.13 19.32
N SER A 42 12.12 -23.63 19.61
CA SER A 42 11.66 -23.52 21.02
C SER A 42 10.14 -23.40 21.20
N ALA A 43 9.59 -24.08 22.21
CA ALA A 43 8.17 -23.98 22.60
C ALA A 43 7.76 -22.55 23.01
N VAL A 44 8.72 -21.75 23.47
CA VAL A 44 8.53 -20.34 23.84
C VAL A 44 8.28 -19.47 22.60
N ILE A 45 9.01 -19.74 21.51
CA ILE A 45 8.86 -19.04 20.22
C ILE A 45 7.46 -19.31 19.63
N ARG A 46 6.99 -20.56 19.69
CA ARG A 46 5.65 -20.93 19.20
C ARG A 46 4.53 -20.13 19.87
N LYS A 47 4.60 -19.93 21.19
CA LYS A 47 3.58 -19.18 21.92
C LYS A 47 3.60 -17.69 21.57
N LEU A 48 4.80 -17.08 21.58
CA LEU A 48 4.97 -15.65 21.25
C LEU A 48 4.57 -15.34 19.79
N ASN A 49 4.86 -16.25 18.86
CA ASN A 49 4.44 -16.10 17.46
C ASN A 49 2.93 -16.24 17.28
N SER A 50 2.25 -17.12 18.03
CA SER A 50 0.79 -17.24 17.97
C SER A 50 0.09 -15.95 18.42
N GLU A 51 0.58 -15.30 19.47
CA GLU A 51 0.07 -14.00 19.92
C GLU A 51 0.32 -12.89 18.88
N LEU A 52 1.48 -12.92 18.21
CA LEU A 52 1.82 -11.97 17.14
C LEU A 52 0.95 -12.19 15.89
N GLU A 53 0.69 -13.44 15.51
CA GLU A 53 -0.19 -13.81 14.40
C GLU A 53 -1.63 -13.35 14.66
N GLN A 54 -2.15 -13.52 15.87
CA GLN A 54 -3.49 -13.04 16.24
C GLN A 54 -3.58 -11.51 16.13
N LYS A 55 -2.55 -10.79 16.62
CA LYS A 55 -2.49 -9.32 16.47
C LYS A 55 -2.42 -8.91 15.00
N PHE A 56 -1.64 -9.62 14.19
CA PHE A 56 -1.55 -9.37 12.75
C PHE A 56 -2.92 -9.52 12.07
N LYS A 57 -3.61 -10.64 12.30
CA LYS A 57 -4.95 -10.89 11.74
C LYS A 57 -5.97 -9.82 12.18
N ALA A 58 -5.96 -9.43 13.44
CA ALA A 58 -6.85 -8.37 13.94
C ALA A 58 -6.58 -7.03 13.25
N GLU A 59 -5.32 -6.64 13.07
CA GLU A 59 -4.95 -5.41 12.37
C GLU A 59 -5.27 -5.48 10.86
N GLU A 60 -5.07 -6.64 10.24
CA GLU A 60 -5.45 -6.89 8.84
C GLU A 60 -6.95 -6.74 8.61
N GLU A 61 -7.79 -7.24 9.52
CA GLU A 61 -9.24 -7.03 9.47
C GLU A 61 -9.61 -5.55 9.57
N VAL A 62 -8.96 -4.79 10.45
CA VAL A 62 -9.18 -3.35 10.59
C VAL A 62 -8.82 -2.61 9.31
N ILE A 63 -7.67 -2.92 8.71
CA ILE A 63 -7.22 -2.35 7.44
C ILE A 63 -8.21 -2.69 6.32
N THR A 64 -8.69 -3.93 6.28
CA THR A 64 -9.67 -4.38 5.27
C THR A 64 -11.00 -3.65 5.40
N LYS A 65 -11.56 -3.53 6.62
CA LYS A 65 -12.80 -2.76 6.86
C LYS A 65 -12.67 -1.30 6.46
N LYS A 66 -11.52 -0.67 6.75
CA LYS A 66 -11.25 0.72 6.34
C LYS A 66 -11.17 0.85 4.81
N ARG A 67 -10.53 -0.11 4.13
CA ARG A 67 -10.46 -0.16 2.66
C ARG A 67 -11.85 -0.30 2.03
N GLU A 68 -12.68 -1.19 2.55
CA GLU A 68 -14.07 -1.37 2.08
C GLU A 68 -14.91 -0.11 2.30
N THR A 69 -14.74 0.55 3.45
CA THR A 69 -15.44 1.81 3.75
C THR A 69 -15.06 2.90 2.75
N LEU A 70 -13.76 3.06 2.48
CA LEU A 70 -13.23 3.98 1.48
C LEU A 70 -13.74 3.67 0.07
N GLN A 71 -13.84 2.39 -0.29
CA GLN A 71 -14.38 1.97 -1.57
C GLN A 71 -15.86 2.35 -1.69
N LYS A 72 -16.66 2.10 -0.65
CA LYS A 72 -18.07 2.52 -0.62
C LYS A 72 -18.23 4.04 -0.72
N GLN A 73 -17.41 4.80 -0.01
CA GLN A 73 -17.43 6.27 -0.09
C GLN A 73 -17.13 6.78 -1.51
N LYS A 74 -16.19 6.15 -2.23
CA LYS A 74 -15.91 6.45 -3.64
C LYS A 74 -17.08 6.11 -4.55
N GLU A 75 -17.64 4.91 -4.40
CA GLU A 75 -18.81 4.49 -5.20
C GLU A 75 -20.02 5.39 -4.96
N ASP A 76 -20.25 5.83 -3.71
CA ASP A 76 -21.32 6.76 -3.38
C ASP A 76 -21.07 8.14 -3.98
N LEU A 77 -19.83 8.62 -3.96
CA LEU A 77 -19.46 9.87 -4.60
C LEU A 77 -19.68 9.81 -6.13
N ASP A 78 -19.27 8.73 -6.79
CA ASP A 78 -19.48 8.53 -8.24
C ASP A 78 -20.97 8.51 -8.60
N LYS A 79 -21.80 7.86 -7.77
CA LYS A 79 -23.27 7.82 -7.94
C LYS A 79 -23.92 9.19 -7.71
N GLN A 80 -23.43 9.94 -6.73
CA GLN A 80 -24.01 11.22 -6.32
C GLN A 80 -23.36 12.44 -7.00
N GLN A 81 -22.32 12.24 -7.81
CA GLN A 81 -21.58 13.30 -8.51
C GLN A 81 -22.48 14.25 -9.30
N SER A 82 -23.58 13.74 -9.87
CA SER A 82 -24.52 14.51 -10.70
C SER A 82 -25.51 15.35 -9.89
N ILE A 83 -25.72 15.02 -8.61
CA ILE A 83 -26.65 15.70 -7.70
C ILE A 83 -25.96 16.52 -6.60
N LEU A 84 -24.65 16.33 -6.40
CA LEU A 84 -23.84 17.11 -5.47
C LEU A 84 -23.42 18.45 -6.09
N SER A 85 -23.49 19.52 -5.29
CA SER A 85 -22.88 20.81 -5.63
C SER A 85 -21.36 20.69 -5.76
N PRO A 86 -20.69 21.49 -6.60
CA PRO A 86 -19.23 21.45 -6.79
C PRO A 86 -18.41 21.48 -5.49
N GLU A 87 -18.83 22.31 -4.53
CA GLU A 87 -18.20 22.45 -3.21
C GLU A 87 -18.30 21.15 -2.39
N LYS A 88 -19.51 20.61 -2.22
CA LYS A 88 -19.72 19.31 -1.55
C LYS A 88 -19.00 18.14 -2.21
N ARG A 89 -18.77 18.18 -3.53
CA ARG A 89 -17.97 17.14 -4.21
C ARG A 89 -16.50 17.26 -3.83
N ALA A 90 -15.95 18.47 -3.89
CA ALA A 90 -14.57 18.74 -3.50
C ALA A 90 -14.30 18.32 -2.05
N ASP A 91 -15.20 18.67 -1.12
CA ASP A 91 -15.08 18.26 0.29
C ASP A 91 -15.03 16.72 0.45
N ARG A 92 -15.86 16.00 -0.31
CA ARG A 92 -15.91 14.53 -0.28
C ARG A 92 -14.67 13.90 -0.91
N GLU A 93 -14.20 14.44 -2.03
CA GLU A 93 -12.96 14.01 -2.67
C GLU A 93 -11.76 14.21 -1.74
N ASP A 94 -11.69 15.34 -1.05
CA ASP A 94 -10.62 15.64 -0.10
C ASP A 94 -10.68 14.75 1.14
N GLN A 95 -11.87 14.49 1.67
CA GLN A 95 -12.04 13.51 2.75
C GLN A 95 -11.56 12.11 2.33
N ILE A 96 -11.98 11.63 1.15
CA ILE A 96 -11.55 10.33 0.62
C ILE A 96 -10.03 10.29 0.42
N ARG A 97 -9.44 11.38 -0.07
CA ARG A 97 -7.99 11.51 -0.26
C ARG A 97 -7.25 11.43 1.07
N GLN A 98 -7.77 12.10 2.10
CA GLN A 98 -7.19 12.11 3.43
C GLN A 98 -7.30 10.73 4.10
N ASP A 99 -8.49 10.13 4.06
CA ASP A 99 -8.74 8.79 4.59
C ASP A 99 -7.84 7.73 3.91
N LEU A 100 -7.58 7.86 2.61
CA LEU A 100 -6.67 6.98 1.87
C LEU A 100 -5.22 7.13 2.34
N LYS A 101 -4.76 8.37 2.54
CA LYS A 101 -3.42 8.64 3.08
C LYS A 101 -3.26 8.09 4.49
N ASP A 102 -4.27 8.27 5.33
CA ASP A 102 -4.27 7.76 6.70
C ASP A 102 -4.29 6.24 6.73
N LEU A 103 -5.04 5.58 5.84
CA LEU A 103 -5.03 4.12 5.70
C LEU A 103 -3.66 3.60 5.25
N GLN A 104 -3.03 4.25 4.26
CA GLN A 104 -1.70 3.86 3.80
C GLN A 104 -0.67 3.98 4.92
N ARG A 105 -0.65 5.12 5.62
CA ARG A 105 0.23 5.33 6.75
C ARG A 105 -0.01 4.31 7.85
N TYR A 106 -1.27 4.06 8.21
CA TYR A 106 -1.62 3.07 9.22
C TYR A 106 -1.12 1.67 8.85
N ALA A 107 -1.31 1.25 7.61
CA ALA A 107 -0.84 -0.04 7.13
C ALA A 107 0.69 -0.16 7.18
N THR A 108 1.42 0.88 6.78
CA THR A 108 2.89 0.93 6.86
C THR A 108 3.37 0.91 8.31
N ASP A 109 2.81 1.75 9.18
CA ASP A 109 3.17 1.83 10.59
C ASP A 109 2.98 0.45 11.28
N LYS A 110 1.87 -0.24 10.98
CA LYS A 110 1.59 -1.58 11.52
C LYS A 110 2.54 -2.64 10.97
N GLN A 111 2.85 -2.59 9.67
CA GLN A 111 3.81 -3.51 9.06
C GLN A 111 5.19 -3.37 9.72
N ASP A 112 5.67 -2.14 9.89
CA ASP A 112 6.95 -1.87 10.55
C ASP A 112 6.94 -2.34 12.01
N GLU A 113 5.84 -2.13 12.73
CA GLU A 113 5.64 -2.61 14.10
C GLU A 113 5.75 -4.15 14.18
N PHE A 114 5.12 -4.87 13.25
CA PHE A 114 5.18 -6.33 13.19
C PHE A 114 6.57 -6.85 12.81
N GLN A 115 7.25 -6.19 11.87
CA GLN A 115 8.62 -6.55 11.49
C GLN A 115 9.58 -6.37 12.67
N ARG A 116 9.51 -5.23 13.38
CA ARG A 116 10.33 -4.98 14.56
C ARG A 116 10.09 -6.01 15.65
N LYS A 117 8.82 -6.28 15.98
CA LYS A 117 8.46 -7.31 16.96
C LYS A 117 8.97 -8.70 16.56
N GLY A 118 8.85 -9.05 15.28
CA GLY A 118 9.40 -10.30 14.75
C GLY A 118 10.92 -10.39 14.93
N SER A 119 11.65 -9.33 14.60
CA SER A 119 13.11 -9.27 14.78
C SER A 119 13.53 -9.30 16.25
N GLU A 120 12.84 -8.58 17.13
CA GLU A 120 13.08 -8.60 18.58
C GLU A 120 12.86 -9.99 19.18
N LEU A 121 11.80 -10.69 18.77
CA LEU A 121 11.54 -12.06 19.20
C LEU A 121 12.66 -13.00 18.75
N MET A 122 13.17 -12.85 17.53
CA MET A 122 14.31 -13.63 17.06
C MET A 122 15.61 -13.31 17.81
N GLN A 123 15.86 -12.04 18.12
CA GLN A 123 17.08 -11.61 18.80
C GLN A 123 17.13 -12.10 20.26
N ASN A 124 15.97 -12.19 20.94
CA ASN A 124 15.90 -12.69 22.32
C ASN A 124 16.02 -14.22 22.45
N VAL A 125 16.04 -14.92 21.32
CA VAL A 125 16.01 -16.39 21.25
C VAL A 125 17.37 -16.98 20.88
N ILE A 126 18.20 -16.21 20.16
CA ILE A 126 19.58 -16.56 19.78
C ILE A 126 20.52 -16.06 20.88
#